data_AF-A0A520IGT8-F1
#
_entry.id   AF-A0A520IGT8-F1
#
_cell.length_a   1.000
_cell.length_b   1.000
_cell.length_c   1.000
_cell.angle_alpha   90.00
_cell.angle_beta   90.00
_cell.angle_gamma   90.00
#
_symmetry.space_group_name_H-M   'P 1'
#
loop_
_entity.id
_entity.type
_entity.pdbx_description
1 polymer ?
#
loop_
_entity_poly.entity_id
_entity_poly.type
_entity_poly.pdbx_seq_one_letter_code
_entity_poly.pdbx_strand_id
1 'polypeptide(L)' 'MSYCSAIESMTGDRKALHKSYHDERYGFPIHDDNELFCRLVMEINQAGLSWETILKKEQSFRKAYDEFD' A
#
# COMPACT_ATOMS: atom_id res chain seq x y z
N MET A 1 7.25 -6.01 17.24
CA MET A 1 7.08 -7.06 16.23
C MET A 1 7.25 -6.39 14.87
N SER A 2 8.11 -6.89 13.98
CA SER A 2 8.30 -6.26 12.66
C SER A 2 7.11 -6.54 11.75
N TYR A 3 6.87 -5.68 10.77
CA TYR A 3 5.85 -5.94 9.75
C TYR A 3 6.14 -7.23 8.96
N CYS A 4 7.42 -7.53 8.70
CA CYS A 4 7.87 -8.78 8.10
C CYS A 4 7.42 -10.01 8.91
N SER A 5 7.62 -9.98 10.23
CA SER A 5 7.17 -11.05 11.12
C SER A 5 5.64 -11.17 11.15
N ALA A 6 4.92 -10.06 10.98
CA ALA A 6 3.46 -10.07 10.91
C ALA A 6 2.96 -10.79 9.64
N ILE A 7 3.61 -10.58 8.48
CA ILE A 7 3.26 -11.24 7.21
C ILE A 7 3.36 -12.78 7.32
N GLU A 8 4.36 -13.28 8.05
CA GLU A 8 4.55 -14.73 8.22
C GLU A 8 3.34 -15.41 8.89
N SER A 9 2.71 -14.73 9.83
CA SER A 9 1.50 -15.19 10.54
C SER A 9 0.20 -15.08 9.73
N MET A 10 0.23 -14.42 8.56
CA MET A 10 -0.95 -14.29 7.70
C MET A 10 -1.18 -15.53 6.84
N THR A 11 -2.41 -15.72 6.37
CA THR A 11 -2.81 -16.84 5.51
C THR A 11 -3.63 -16.35 4.30
N GLY A 12 -3.65 -17.15 3.23
CA GLY A 12 -4.44 -16.90 2.03
C GLY A 12 -4.10 -15.59 1.30
N ASP A 13 -5.13 -14.98 0.71
CA ASP A 13 -5.02 -13.76 -0.11
C ASP A 13 -4.43 -12.57 0.64
N ARG A 14 -4.70 -12.48 1.95
CA ARG A 14 -4.11 -11.43 2.80
C ARG A 14 -2.59 -11.53 2.80
N LYS A 15 -2.04 -12.74 2.96
CA LYS A 15 -0.59 -12.94 2.92
C LYS A 15 -0.02 -12.54 1.57
N ALA A 16 -0.66 -12.94 0.48
CA ALA A 16 -0.21 -12.61 -0.87
C ALA A 16 -0.17 -11.09 -1.12
N LEU A 17 -1.25 -10.38 -0.75
CA LEU A 17 -1.36 -8.92 -0.90
C LEU A 17 -0.27 -8.18 -0.13
N HIS A 18 -0.12 -8.50 1.16
CA HIS A 18 0.86 -7.84 2.02
C HIS A 18 2.30 -8.18 1.66
N LYS A 19 2.56 -9.43 1.26
CA LYS A 19 3.89 -9.88 0.84
C LYS A 19 4.33 -9.17 -0.43
N SER A 20 3.50 -9.14 -1.48
CA SER A 20 3.83 -8.42 -2.73
C SER A 20 4.08 -6.94 -2.47
N TYR A 21 3.23 -6.28 -1.68
CA TYR A 21 3.45 -4.88 -1.33
C TYR A 21 4.79 -4.66 -0.60
N HIS A 22 5.12 -5.55 0.33
CA HIS A 22 6.33 -5.42 1.13
C HIS A 22 7.60 -5.70 0.32
N ASP A 23 7.59 -6.76 -0.50
CA ASP A 23 8.76 -7.23 -1.23
C ASP A 23 9.18 -6.29 -2.37
N GLU A 24 8.24 -5.50 -2.90
CA GLU A 24 8.46 -4.69 -4.10
C GLU A 24 8.35 -3.18 -3.86
N ARG A 25 7.62 -2.74 -2.83
CA ARG A 25 7.28 -1.31 -2.67
C ARG A 25 7.57 -0.73 -1.30
N TYR A 26 7.42 -1.48 -0.23
CA TYR A 26 7.64 -0.95 1.12
C TYR A 26 9.13 -0.72 1.41
N GLY A 27 9.52 0.54 1.58
CA GLY A 27 10.90 0.91 1.92
C GLY A 27 11.85 0.96 0.72
N PHE A 28 11.35 0.73 -0.50
CA PHE A 28 12.12 0.95 -1.72
C PHE A 28 12.05 2.43 -2.15
N PRO A 29 13.14 3.01 -2.68
CA PRO A 29 13.14 4.38 -3.17
C PRO A 29 12.12 4.59 -4.29
N ILE A 30 11.41 5.72 -4.24
CA ILE A 30 10.50 6.18 -5.30
C ILE A 30 11.07 7.49 -5.84
N HIS A 31 11.22 7.59 -7.16
CA HIS A 31 11.80 8.75 -7.85
C HIS A 31 10.78 9.55 -8.66
N ASP A 32 9.55 9.04 -8.76
CA ASP A 32 8.44 9.68 -9.45
C ASP A 32 7.58 10.46 -8.44
N ASP A 33 7.36 11.75 -8.70
CA ASP A 33 6.62 12.65 -7.81
C ASP A 33 5.14 12.26 -7.72
N ASN A 34 4.55 11.78 -8.82
CA ASN A 34 3.14 11.37 -8.86
C ASN A 34 2.94 10.10 -8.01
N GLU A 35 3.83 9.11 -8.12
CA GLU A 35 3.81 7.93 -7.24
C GLU A 35 4.08 8.28 -5.77
N LEU A 36 4.99 9.23 -5.48
CA LEU A 36 5.21 9.74 -4.12
C LEU A 36 3.95 10.38 -3.54
N PHE A 37 3.27 11.22 -4.32
CA PHE A 37 2.02 11.86 -3.92
C PHE A 37 0.89 10.83 -3.73
N CYS A 38 0.77 9.87 -4.65
CA CYS A 38 -0.16 8.74 -4.52
C CYS A 38 0.05 7.99 -3.20
N ARG A 39 1.32 7.65 -2.87
CA ARG A 39 1.67 6.98 -1.62
C ARG A 39 1.27 7.82 -0.40
N LEU A 40 1.58 9.11 -0.42
CA LEU A 40 1.24 10.04 0.66
C LEU A 40 -0.28 10.11 0.88
N VAL A 41 -1.06 10.23 -0.19
CA VAL A 41 -2.54 10.25 -0.13
C VAL A 41 -3.08 8.95 0.46
N MET A 42 -2.53 7.80 0.05
CA MET A 42 -2.90 6.50 0.62
C MET A 42 -2.63 6.43 2.13
N GLU A 43 -1.47 6.90 2.59
CA GLU A 43 -1.11 6.93 4.02
C GLU A 43 -2.03 7.84 4.84
N ILE A 44 -2.39 9.03 4.32
CA ILE A 44 -3.34 9.93 5.00
C ILE A 44 -4.72 9.28 5.15
N ASN A 45 -5.19 8.60 4.11
CA ASN A 45 -6.50 7.93 4.11
C ASN A 45 -6.51 6.63 4.94
N GLN A 46 -5.38 6.19 5.48
CA GLN A 46 -5.29 5.03 6.38
C GLN A 46 -5.85 5.32 7.78
N ALA A 47 -6.07 6.59 8.15
CA ALA A 47 -6.52 6.97 9.49
C ALA A 47 -7.80 6.20 9.92
N GLY A 48 -7.65 5.35 10.95
CA GLY A 48 -8.75 4.53 11.49
C GLY A 48 -9.07 3.26 10.69
N LEU A 49 -8.30 2.94 9.65
CA LEU A 49 -8.48 1.76 8.79
C LEU A 49 -7.25 0.85 8.82
N SER A 50 -7.43 -0.38 8.37
CA SER A 50 -6.30 -1.29 8.13
C SER A 50 -5.58 -0.92 6.83
N TRP A 51 -4.27 -1.15 6.77
CA TRP A 51 -3.52 -0.96 5.51
C TRP A 51 -4.00 -1.90 4.40
N GLU A 52 -4.50 -3.09 4.75
CA GLU A 52 -5.16 -4.01 3.80
C GLU A 52 -6.31 -3.33 3.07
N THR A 53 -7.12 -2.53 3.78
CA THR A 53 -8.23 -1.77 3.20
C THR A 53 -7.74 -0.75 2.19
N ILE A 54 -6.62 -0.08 2.48
CA ILE A 54 -6.03 0.93 1.60
C ILE A 54 -5.42 0.28 0.36
N LEU A 55 -4.64 -0.80 0.51
CA LEU A 55 -4.07 -1.55 -0.61
C LEU A 55 -5.16 -2.08 -1.55
N LYS A 56 -6.27 -2.60 -1.03
CA LYS A 56 -7.43 -3.03 -1.84
C LYS A 56 -8.10 -1.88 -2.60
N LYS A 57 -7.95 -0.63 -2.12
CA LYS A 57 -8.53 0.58 -2.72
C LYS A 57 -7.55 1.35 -3.62
N GLU A 58 -6.31 0.90 -3.78
CA GLU A 58 -5.30 1.62 -4.56
C GLU A 58 -5.76 1.98 -5.97
N GLN A 59 -6.31 1.03 -6.73
CA GLN A 59 -6.83 1.29 -8.08
C GLN A 59 -7.99 2.29 -8.08
N SER A 60 -8.78 2.34 -7.00
CA SER A 60 -9.83 3.34 -6.85
C SER A 60 -9.27 4.73 -6.57
N PHE A 61 -8.19 4.83 -5.77
CA PHE A 61 -7.48 6.09 -5.57
C PHE A 61 -6.92 6.61 -6.89
N ARG A 62 -6.16 5.80 -7.63
CA ARG A 62 -5.59 6.23 -8.92
C ARG A 62 -6.67 6.74 -9.88
N LYS A 63 -7.76 5.99 -10.08
CA LYS A 63 -8.89 6.44 -10.91
C LYS A 63 -9.58 7.71 -10.41
N ALA A 64 -9.70 7.90 -9.10
CA ALA A 64 -10.37 9.07 -8.53
C ALA A 64 -9.56 10.36 -8.63
N TYR A 65 -8.23 10.23 -8.73
CA TYR A 65 -7.28 11.34 -8.83
C TYR A 65 -6.64 11.43 -10.22
N ASP A 66 -7.30 10.91 -11.26
CA ASP A 66 -6.82 10.92 -12.67
C ASP A 66 -5.39 10.38 -12.85
N GLU A 67 -5.14 9.20 -12.27
CA GLU A 67 -3.82 8.55 -12.20
C GLU A 67 -2.72 9.40 -11.54
N PHE A 68 -3.12 10.46 -10.82
CA PHE A 68 -2.25 11.45 -10.19
C PHE A 68 -1.41 12.28 -11.18
N ASP A 69 -1.91 12.48 -12.42
CA ASP A 69 -1.37 13.41 -13.42
C ASP A 69 -1.76 14.88 -13.16
#